data_AF-A0A2D4P374-F1
#
_entry.id   AF-A0A2D4P374-F1
#
_cell.length_a   1.000
_cell.length_b   1.000
_cell.length_c   1.000
_cell.angle_alpha   90.00
_cell.angle_beta   90.00
_cell.angle_gamma   90.00
#
_symmetry.space_group_name_H-M   'P 1'
#
loop_
_entity.id
_entity.type
_entity.pdbx_description
1 polymer ?
#
loop_
_entity_poly.entity_id
_entity_poly.type
_entity_poly.pdbx_seq_one_letter_code
_entity_poly.pdbx_strand_id
1 'polypeptide(L)'
;ADMMGYHCWLCGKNSNSKKQWQQHIQSEKHKEKVFTSDNDSSCWNYRFPMGEFRLCERFQKTKGCPEGEKCNFAHGQDELTEWLDRREVMKQKLAKARKDMLLCPRDDDFGKYNFLLCDSI
;
A
#
# COMPACT_ATOMS: atom_id res chain seq x y z
N ALA A 1 -27.98 21.87 -11.65
CA ALA A 1 -28.08 20.93 -10.53
C ALA A 1 -27.01 19.86 -10.74
N ASP A 2 -25.85 20.06 -10.13
CA ASP A 2 -24.71 19.17 -10.28
C ASP A 2 -24.96 17.91 -9.43
N MET A 3 -25.54 16.87 -10.04
CA MET A 3 -25.56 15.54 -9.43
C MET A 3 -24.24 14.84 -9.80
N MET A 4 -23.13 15.24 -9.20
CA MET A 4 -21.94 14.39 -9.16
C MET A 4 -22.28 13.13 -8.37
N GLY A 5 -22.70 12.08 -9.09
CA GLY A 5 -22.86 10.74 -8.55
C GLY A 5 -21.53 10.22 -8.00
N TYR A 6 -21.59 9.43 -6.93
CA TYR A 6 -20.39 8.84 -6.37
C TYR A 6 -19.94 7.67 -7.25
N HIS A 7 -18.73 7.73 -7.82
CA HIS A 7 -18.21 6.68 -8.70
C HIS A 7 -16.80 6.27 -8.28
N CYS A 8 -16.59 4.96 -8.13
CA CYS A 8 -15.29 4.36 -7.86
C CYS A 8 -14.80 3.65 -9.12
N TRP A 9 -13.83 4.27 -9.80
CA TRP A 9 -13.21 3.71 -10.99
C TRP A 9 -12.37 2.46 -10.69
N LEU A 10 -11.79 2.34 -9.49
CA LEU A 10 -11.05 1.14 -9.04
C LEU A 10 -11.94 -0.10 -8.94
N CYS A 11 -13.19 0.09 -8.49
CA CYS A 11 -14.15 -1.00 -8.31
C CYS A 11 -15.21 -1.07 -9.41
N GLY A 12 -15.24 -0.11 -10.33
CA GLY A 12 -16.31 0.06 -11.32
C GLY A 12 -17.69 0.27 -10.69
N LYS A 13 -17.77 0.79 -9.45
CA LYS A 13 -19.03 0.91 -8.70
C LYS A 13 -19.57 2.34 -8.72
N ASN A 14 -20.86 2.48 -8.95
CA ASN A 14 -21.60 3.75 -8.82
C ASN A 14 -22.48 3.68 -7.58
N SER A 15 -22.46 4.73 -6.77
CA SER A 15 -23.32 4.91 -5.60
C SER A 15 -24.19 6.14 -5.80
N ASN A 16 -25.49 5.97 -5.62
CA ASN A 16 -26.48 7.05 -5.75
C ASN A 16 -26.73 7.80 -4.44
N SER A 17 -26.06 7.42 -3.36
CA SER A 17 -26.20 8.02 -2.03
C SER A 17 -24.86 8.14 -1.33
N LYS A 18 -24.68 9.25 -0.60
CA LYS A 18 -23.50 9.49 0.25
C LYS A 18 -23.30 8.35 1.25
N LYS A 19 -24.37 7.81 1.82
CA LYS A 19 -24.28 6.69 2.78
C LYS A 19 -23.72 5.43 2.13
N GLN A 20 -24.20 5.08 0.93
CA GLN A 20 -23.70 3.92 0.17
C GLN A 20 -22.25 4.11 -0.26
N TRP A 21 -21.88 5.33 -0.69
CA TRP A 21 -20.51 5.66 -1.03
C TRP A 21 -19.56 5.49 0.16
N GLN A 22 -19.93 6.04 1.32
CA GLN A 22 -19.15 5.93 2.54
C GLN A 22 -18.97 4.46 2.95
N GLN A 23 -20.02 3.65 2.90
CA GLN A 23 -19.91 2.21 3.17
C GLN A 23 -19.01 1.49 2.16
N HIS A 24 -19.04 1.90 0.89
CA HIS A 24 -18.19 1.33 -0.14
C HIS A 24 -16.70 1.62 0.11
N ILE A 25 -16.32 2.89 0.33
CA ILE A 25 -14.91 3.28 0.49
C ILE A 25 -14.31 2.85 1.83
N GLN A 26 -15.15 2.53 2.82
CA GLN A 26 -14.71 1.97 4.12
C GLN A 26 -14.65 0.43 4.12
N SER A 27 -15.04 -0.23 3.04
CA SER A 27 -15.01 -1.70 2.97
C SER A 27 -13.57 -2.20 2.78
N GLU A 28 -13.19 -3.24 3.52
CA GLU A 28 -11.90 -3.94 3.37
C GLU A 28 -11.59 -4.29 1.91
N LYS A 29 -12.60 -4.76 1.15
CA LYS A 29 -12.44 -5.11 -0.27
C LYS A 29 -12.02 -3.93 -1.14
N HIS A 30 -12.45 -2.71 -0.80
CA HIS A 30 -12.04 -1.50 -1.50
C HIS A 30 -10.63 -1.09 -1.07
N LYS A 31 -10.34 -1.10 0.24
CA LYS A 31 -9.01 -0.82 0.78
C LYS A 31 -7.95 -1.73 0.13
N GLU A 32 -8.20 -3.03 0.06
CA GLU A 32 -7.32 -3.97 -0.61
C GLU A 32 -7.06 -3.62 -2.08
N LYS A 33 -8.08 -3.20 -2.84
CA LYS A 33 -7.96 -2.79 -4.24
C LYS A 33 -7.23 -1.45 -4.44
N VAL A 34 -7.29 -0.54 -3.47
CA VAL A 34 -6.54 0.73 -3.52
C VAL A 34 -5.03 0.45 -3.50
N PHE A 35 -4.59 -0.55 -2.73
CA PHE A 35 -3.18 -0.91 -2.60
C PHE A 35 -2.75 -2.04 -3.55
N THR A 36 -3.69 -2.89 -3.96
CA THR A 36 -3.44 -4.06 -4.80
C THR A 36 -4.13 -3.86 -6.16
N SER A 37 -3.44 -3.18 -7.07
CA SER A 37 -3.83 -3.16 -8.48
C SER A 37 -3.34 -4.44 -9.14
N ASP A 38 -4.19 -5.08 -9.95
CA ASP A 38 -3.91 -6.35 -10.66
C ASP A 38 -2.55 -6.37 -11.40
N ASN A 39 -2.09 -5.20 -11.87
CA ASN A 39 -0.82 -5.02 -12.58
C ASN A 39 0.43 -4.85 -11.68
N ASP A 40 0.28 -4.71 -10.36
CA ASP A 40 1.38 -4.44 -9.40
C ASP A 40 2.09 -5.73 -8.95
N SER A 41 1.37 -6.86 -8.97
CA SER A 41 1.87 -8.13 -8.47
C SER A 41 3.03 -8.71 -9.30
N SER A 42 3.26 -8.20 -10.52
CA SER A 42 4.25 -8.73 -11.45
C SER A 42 5.46 -7.81 -11.68
N CYS A 43 5.56 -6.65 -11.02
CA CYS A 43 6.65 -5.68 -11.23
C CYS A 43 7.74 -5.68 -10.16
N TRP A 44 7.52 -6.36 -9.04
CA TRP A 44 8.49 -6.44 -7.93
C TRP A 44 9.25 -7.77 -7.99
N ASN A 45 10.58 -7.71 -8.01
CA ASN A 45 11.47 -8.86 -8.10
C ASN A 45 11.87 -9.40 -6.73
N TYR A 46 11.68 -8.62 -5.67
CA TYR A 46 12.04 -8.95 -4.30
C TYR A 46 10.82 -9.10 -3.40
N ARG A 47 11.07 -9.65 -2.21
CA ARG A 47 10.02 -9.92 -1.23
C ARG A 47 9.35 -8.64 -0.72
N PHE A 48 8.16 -8.79 -0.15
CA PHE A 48 7.47 -7.67 0.49
C PHE A 48 8.26 -7.19 1.73
N PRO A 49 8.47 -5.87 1.92
CA PRO A 49 9.03 -5.34 3.16
C PRO A 49 8.15 -5.77 4.34
N MET A 50 8.76 -6.39 5.36
CA MET A 50 8.03 -6.83 6.57
C MET A 50 8.26 -5.91 7.77
N GLY A 51 9.14 -4.91 7.62
CA GLY A 51 9.52 -4.03 8.71
C GLY A 51 10.25 -2.80 8.20
N GLU A 52 11.52 -2.68 8.54
CA GLU A 52 12.30 -1.47 8.33
C GLU A 52 12.98 -1.42 6.97
N PHE A 53 13.03 -0.23 6.38
CA PHE A 53 13.78 0.08 5.16
C PHE A 53 15.28 0.26 5.46
N ARG A 54 15.89 -0.78 6.05
CA ARG A 54 17.33 -0.83 6.35
C ARG A 54 17.90 -2.19 5.94
N LEU A 55 19.20 -2.22 5.66
CA LEU A 55 19.89 -3.45 5.29
C LEU A 55 20.09 -4.38 6.49
N CYS A 56 19.91 -5.68 6.27
CA CYS A 56 20.19 -6.72 7.24
C CYS A 56 21.70 -6.87 7.42
N GLU A 57 22.27 -6.33 8.50
CA GLU A 57 23.70 -6.46 8.79
C GLU A 57 24.17 -7.91 8.88
N ARG A 58 23.32 -8.80 9.42
CA ARG A 58 23.62 -10.22 9.53
C ARG A 58 23.78 -10.83 8.14
N PHE A 59 22.81 -10.64 7.26
CA PHE A 59 22.90 -11.13 5.89
C PHE A 59 24.08 -10.53 5.13
N GLN A 60 24.42 -9.26 5.36
CA GLN A 60 25.62 -8.66 4.76
C GLN A 60 26.91 -9.35 5.22
N LYS A 61 27.01 -9.71 6.50
CA LYS A 61 28.21 -10.34 7.10
C LYS A 61 28.33 -11.83 6.79
N THR A 62 27.24 -12.59 6.86
CA THR A 62 27.24 -14.05 6.78
C THR A 62 26.69 -14.61 5.46
N LYS A 63 26.12 -13.74 4.60
CA LYS A 63 25.33 -14.13 3.41
C LYS A 63 24.17 -15.10 3.73
N GLY A 64 23.76 -15.17 5.00
CA GLY A 64 22.69 -16.03 5.47
C GLY A 64 21.95 -15.40 6.65
N CYS A 65 20.63 -15.24 6.52
CA CYS A 65 19.79 -14.69 7.59
C CYS A 65 18.96 -15.81 8.20
N PRO A 66 18.99 -16.01 9.54
CA PRO A 66 18.18 -17.04 10.21
C PRO A 66 16.68 -16.77 10.09
N GLU A 67 16.28 -15.52 9.85
CA GLU A 67 14.89 -15.12 9.67
C GLU A 67 14.38 -15.37 8.24
N GLY A 68 15.27 -15.64 7.28
CA GLY A 68 14.92 -15.91 5.88
C GLY A 68 14.02 -14.83 5.28
N GLU A 69 12.92 -15.25 4.66
CA GLU A 69 11.93 -14.35 4.03
C GLU A 69 11.11 -13.53 5.02
N LYS A 70 11.13 -13.90 6.31
CA LYS A 70 10.42 -13.19 7.38
C LYS A 70 11.28 -12.12 8.05
N CYS A 71 12.49 -11.88 7.56
CA CYS A 71 13.37 -10.86 8.14
C CYS A 71 12.75 -9.46 7.98
N ASN A 72 12.88 -8.63 9.01
CA ASN A 72 12.38 -7.26 8.99
C ASN A 72 13.26 -6.30 8.19
N PHE A 73 14.43 -6.75 7.73
CA PHE A 73 15.45 -5.94 7.06
C PHE A 73 15.76 -6.46 5.66
N ALA A 74 16.15 -5.57 4.76
CA ALA A 74 16.46 -5.90 3.37
C ALA A 74 17.76 -6.72 3.26
N HIS A 75 17.75 -7.81 2.50
CA HIS A 75 18.93 -8.66 2.32
C HIS A 75 19.93 -8.16 1.26
N GLY A 76 19.60 -7.07 0.56
CA GLY A 76 20.50 -6.48 -0.43
C GLY A 76 20.15 -5.02 -0.69
N GLN A 77 21.08 -4.31 -1.34
CA GLN A 77 20.84 -2.93 -1.73
C GLN A 77 19.71 -2.84 -2.77
N ASP A 78 19.66 -3.77 -3.72
CA ASP A 78 18.59 -3.86 -4.71
C ASP A 78 17.22 -4.13 -4.05
N GLU A 79 17.16 -5.06 -3.08
CA GLU A 79 15.96 -5.34 -2.29
C GLU A 79 15.50 -4.09 -1.52
N LEU A 80 16.43 -3.37 -0.89
CA LEU A 80 16.12 -2.13 -0.18
C LEU A 80 15.60 -1.04 -1.12
N THR A 81 16.25 -0.86 -2.27
CA THR A 81 15.82 0.11 -3.29
C THR A 81 14.41 -0.21 -3.78
N GLU A 82 14.11 -1.48 -4.05
CA GLU A 82 12.77 -1.89 -4.46
C GLU A 82 11.73 -1.68 -3.36
N TRP A 83 12.08 -1.95 -2.09
CA TRP A 83 11.20 -1.67 -0.97
C TRP A 83 10.87 -0.17 -0.87
N LEU A 84 11.86 0.70 -1.05
CA LEU A 84 11.67 2.14 -1.06
C LEU A 84 10.80 2.57 -2.25
N ASP A 85 11.05 2.07 -3.46
CA ASP A 85 10.21 2.38 -4.62
C ASP A 85 8.75 1.94 -4.40
N ARG A 86 8.56 0.72 -3.88
CA ARG A 86 7.25 0.20 -3.49
C ARG A 86 6.56 1.08 -2.46
N ARG A 87 7.30 1.62 -1.49
CA ARG A 87 6.79 2.57 -0.50
C ARG A 87 6.29 3.85 -1.18
N GLU A 88 7.09 4.43 -2.07
CA GLU A 88 6.72 5.64 -2.80
C GLU A 88 5.49 5.42 -3.70
N VAL A 89 5.43 4.30 -4.41
CA VAL A 89 4.25 3.91 -5.21
C VAL A 89 3.01 3.82 -4.33
N MET A 90 3.11 3.22 -3.14
CA MET A 90 1.97 3.14 -2.21
C MET A 90 1.55 4.52 -1.68
N LYS A 91 2.50 5.41 -1.37
CA LYS A 91 2.22 6.81 -0.99
C LYS A 91 1.50 7.56 -2.13
N GLN A 92 1.91 7.36 -3.38
CA GLN A 92 1.26 7.95 -4.54
C GLN A 92 -0.16 7.41 -4.74
N LYS A 93 -0.36 6.09 -4.60
CA LYS A 93 -1.70 5.47 -4.66
C LYS A 93 -2.62 6.04 -3.58
N LEU A 94 -2.12 6.20 -2.36
CA LEU A 94 -2.86 6.82 -1.26
C LEU A 94 -3.23 8.28 -1.58
N ALA A 95 -2.26 9.08 -2.04
CA ALA A 95 -2.49 10.48 -2.40
C ALA A 95 -3.54 10.61 -3.52
N LYS A 96 -3.47 9.75 -4.54
CA LYS A 96 -4.46 9.69 -5.62
C LYS A 96 -5.84 9.30 -5.10
N ALA A 97 -5.91 8.26 -4.27
CA ALA A 97 -7.18 7.82 -3.69
C ALA A 97 -7.84 8.89 -2.80
N ARG A 98 -7.04 9.66 -2.04
CA ARG A 98 -7.51 10.84 -1.30
C ARG A 98 -8.02 11.94 -2.24
N LYS A 99 -7.27 12.27 -3.30
CA LYS A 99 -7.66 13.29 -4.29
C LYS A 99 -8.96 12.93 -5.02
N ASP A 100 -9.13 11.65 -5.33
CA ASP A 100 -10.30 11.11 -6.03
C ASP A 100 -11.49 10.84 -5.07
N MET A 101 -11.38 11.23 -3.79
CA MET A 101 -12.40 10.98 -2.74
C MET A 101 -12.78 9.50 -2.57
N LEU A 102 -11.86 8.59 -2.93
CA LEU A 102 -11.99 7.14 -2.77
C LEU A 102 -11.59 6.65 -1.39
N LEU A 103 -11.17 7.53 -0.51
CA LEU A 103 -10.88 7.24 0.89
C LEU A 103 -11.65 8.20 1.78
N CYS A 104 -12.06 7.73 2.94
CA CYS A 104 -12.63 8.61 3.94
C CYS A 104 -11.50 9.47 4.54
N PRO A 105 -11.67 10.79 4.70
CA PRO A 105 -10.62 11.69 5.20
C PRO A 105 -10.07 11.36 6.60
N ARG A 106 -10.77 10.51 7.37
CA ARG A 106 -10.39 10.08 8.73
C ARG A 106 -10.01 8.61 8.81
N ASP A 107 -9.97 7.92 7.66
CA ASP A 107 -9.60 6.51 7.60
C ASP A 107 -8.10 6.44 7.31
N ASP A 108 -7.34 6.31 8.40
CA ASP A 108 -5.89 6.12 8.40
C ASP A 108 -5.52 4.67 8.77
N ASP A 109 -6.51 3.77 8.86
CA ASP A 109 -6.29 2.35 9.13
C ASP A 109 -6.18 1.57 7.81
N PHE A 110 -4.93 1.41 7.35
CA PHE A 110 -4.59 0.69 6.13
C PHE A 110 -4.10 -0.75 6.40
N GLY A 111 -4.38 -1.27 7.61
CA GLY A 111 -4.01 -2.60 8.06
C GLY A 111 -2.52 -2.89 7.89
N LYS A 112 -2.20 -3.93 7.12
CA LYS A 112 -0.81 -4.34 6.86
C LYS A 112 0.00 -3.30 6.09
N TYR A 113 -0.60 -2.27 5.48
CA TYR A 113 0.15 -1.25 4.74
C TYR A 113 0.51 -0.03 5.61
N ASN A 114 0.04 0.03 6.85
CA ASN A 114 0.32 1.14 7.78
C ASN A 114 1.83 1.39 7.94
N PHE A 115 2.66 0.33 7.97
CA PHE A 115 4.11 0.47 8.11
C PHE A 115 4.79 1.09 6.88
N LEU A 116 4.19 0.98 5.67
CA LEU A 116 4.68 1.65 4.46
C LEU A 116 4.39 3.16 4.48
N LEU A 117 3.37 3.56 5.23
CA LEU A 117 2.86 4.93 5.27
C LEU A 117 3.33 5.70 6.51
N CYS A 118 3.98 5.03 7.45
CA CYS A 118 4.55 5.63 8.65
C CYS A 118 5.85 6.38 8.30
N ASP A 119 5.88 7.70 8.47
CA ASP A 119 7.06 8.54 8.26
C ASP A 119 8.08 8.48 9.42
N SER A 120 7.90 7.59 10.39
CA SER A 120 8.86 7.39 11.49
C SER A 120 10.13 6.71 10.97
N ILE A 121 11.05 7.52 10.48
CA ILE A 121 12.47 7.22 10.29
C ILE A 121 13.21 7.60 11.57
#